data_AF-A0A177FIF5-F1
#
_entry.id   AF-A0A177FIF5-F1
#
_cell.length_a   1.000
_cell.length_b   1.000
_cell.length_c   1.000
_cell.angle_alpha   90.00
_cell.angle_beta   90.00
_cell.angle_gamma   90.00
#
_symmetry.space_group_name_H-M   'P 1'
#
loop_
_entity.id
_entity.type
_entity.pdbx_description
1 polymer ?
#
loop_
_entity_poly.entity_id
_entity_poly.type
_entity_poly.pdbx_seq_one_letter_code
_entity_poly.pdbx_strand_id
1 'polypeptide(L)'
;MSHLSKPSQLKTASNPLPPSSERARASYSTSSQATSHSLNDLPSKRTFRLRDTPAKELLCLEWSKPPRNLLLIKKDCSDATTDALLDFTRHVSSTYPDVNIVVEPRVSAGIGEERLGRHFTLPEKNYSHLQYQDKVDLVVTFGGDGTILHAASLFATSSHVPPILSFSMGTLGFLSEWKFSEYKRAIREVYMSGAASERHAVIEREASNDLDGPNDYTGWSSVRGKSMGPGRGARVLVRQRLKIGVFDANGNRLSSNGGFSDDMYAMNEVIIHRGRDPHLAIVNVYVGGRFLTEAVADGMIVSTPTGSTAYSLSSGGSIVHPLVPSLLLTPICPRSLSFRPLVLPSTTPITLKLSDKNRGREVDVSIDGIGRTQGIGVGTEVRVSAEEITTDRGTFTGGIPCIMRTISAGADGDDGWVGGLNGLLKFNYPFGEEK
;
A
#
# COMPACT_ATOMS: atom_id res chain seq x y z
N MET A 1 46.06 -32.07 -81.20
CA MET A 1 46.63 -30.76 -80.83
C MET A 1 47.06 -30.84 -79.37
N SER A 2 48.36 -31.05 -79.21
CA SER A 2 49.11 -31.33 -77.99
C SER A 2 49.83 -30.07 -77.51
N HIS A 3 49.95 -29.88 -76.19
CA HIS A 3 50.99 -29.13 -75.44
C HIS A 3 50.41 -28.90 -74.02
N LEU A 4 51.11 -28.97 -72.87
CA LEU A 4 52.53 -29.08 -72.52
C LEU A 4 52.64 -29.48 -71.02
N SER A 5 53.47 -30.50 -70.74
CA SER A 5 54.47 -30.64 -69.64
C SER A 5 54.18 -30.45 -68.13
N LYS A 6 54.45 -31.56 -67.39
CA LYS A 6 54.99 -31.83 -66.02
C LYS A 6 55.86 -30.72 -65.33
N PRO A 7 56.18 -30.76 -63.99
CA PRO A 7 56.50 -31.96 -63.20
C PRO A 7 56.15 -32.00 -61.68
N SER A 8 56.58 -33.14 -61.11
CA SER A 8 56.44 -33.77 -59.78
C SER A 8 57.55 -33.44 -58.76
N GLN A 9 57.20 -33.54 -57.46
CA GLN A 9 57.99 -33.95 -56.25
C GLN A 9 59.32 -33.21 -55.95
N LEU A 10 59.72 -32.85 -54.72
CA LEU A 10 59.99 -33.69 -53.54
C LEU A 10 60.35 -32.84 -52.28
N LYS A 11 60.22 -33.46 -51.11
CA LYS A 11 60.61 -33.14 -49.71
C LYS A 11 61.63 -32.01 -49.42
N THR A 12 61.42 -31.29 -48.30
CA THR A 12 62.40 -31.15 -47.18
C THR A 12 61.74 -30.51 -45.95
N ALA A 13 62.07 -31.04 -44.76
CA ALA A 13 61.73 -30.48 -43.47
C ALA A 13 62.71 -29.35 -43.08
N SER A 14 62.20 -28.28 -42.46
CA SER A 14 62.98 -27.39 -41.59
C SER A 14 62.05 -26.66 -40.60
N ASN A 15 62.42 -26.69 -39.32
CA ASN A 15 61.73 -26.08 -38.18
C ASN A 15 61.55 -24.55 -38.31
N PRO A 16 60.47 -23.97 -37.74
CA PRO A 16 60.45 -22.58 -37.33
C PRO A 16 60.67 -22.38 -35.82
N LEU A 17 61.35 -21.27 -35.53
CA LEU A 17 61.76 -20.64 -34.27
C LEU A 17 60.58 -20.30 -33.32
N PRO A 18 60.87 -20.01 -32.02
CA PRO A 18 59.83 -19.87 -31.01
C PRO A 18 59.12 -18.50 -31.09
N PRO A 19 57.82 -18.41 -30.76
CA PRO A 19 57.17 -17.12 -30.65
C PRO A 19 57.43 -16.46 -29.28
N SER A 20 57.57 -15.15 -29.38
CA SER A 20 57.79 -14.14 -28.36
C SER A 20 56.77 -14.17 -27.21
N SER A 21 57.26 -13.89 -26.01
CA SER A 21 56.49 -13.68 -24.79
C SER A 21 55.65 -12.41 -24.84
N GLU A 22 54.34 -12.53 -25.10
CA GLU A 22 53.36 -11.52 -24.73
C GLU A 22 52.63 -11.96 -23.46
N ARG A 23 52.74 -11.12 -22.42
CA ARG A 23 52.07 -11.30 -21.13
C ARG A 23 50.56 -11.29 -21.34
N ALA A 24 49.91 -12.42 -21.14
CA ALA A 24 48.48 -12.50 -20.97
C ALA A 24 48.08 -11.67 -19.72
N ARG A 25 47.49 -10.50 -19.95
CA ARG A 25 46.73 -9.81 -18.90
C ARG A 25 45.49 -10.65 -18.63
N ALA A 26 45.50 -11.38 -17.52
CA ALA A 26 44.30 -11.96 -16.94
C ALA A 26 43.35 -10.80 -16.61
N SER A 27 42.30 -10.63 -17.44
CA SER A 27 41.14 -9.83 -17.06
C SER A 27 40.40 -10.61 -15.98
N TYR A 28 40.62 -10.25 -14.72
CA TYR A 28 39.74 -10.63 -13.65
C TYR A 28 38.39 -9.98 -13.92
N SER A 29 37.43 -10.74 -14.47
CA SER A 29 36.03 -10.37 -14.34
C SER A 29 35.68 -10.54 -12.86
N THR A 30 35.64 -9.44 -12.12
CA THR A 30 34.91 -9.39 -10.86
C THR A 30 33.47 -9.79 -11.17
N SER A 31 33.07 -10.98 -10.76
CA SER A 31 31.66 -11.35 -10.71
C SER A 31 30.98 -10.36 -9.77
N SER A 32 30.19 -9.42 -10.30
CA SER A 32 29.27 -8.66 -9.46
C SER A 32 28.33 -9.67 -8.80
N GLN A 33 28.39 -9.78 -7.47
CA GLN A 33 27.34 -10.50 -6.75
C GLN A 33 26.01 -9.82 -7.10
N ALA A 34 25.05 -10.58 -7.60
CA ALA A 34 23.69 -10.08 -7.86
C ALA A 34 23.18 -9.40 -6.58
N THR A 35 22.81 -8.13 -6.69
CA THR A 35 22.37 -7.34 -5.52
C THR A 35 20.87 -7.52 -5.26
N SER A 36 20.17 -8.17 -6.19
CA SER A 36 18.77 -8.58 -6.07
C SER A 36 18.64 -10.00 -5.49
N HIS A 37 17.81 -10.14 -4.46
CA HIS A 37 17.50 -11.42 -3.80
C HIS A 37 16.01 -11.74 -3.83
N SER A 38 15.64 -13.01 -3.61
CA SER A 38 14.24 -13.40 -3.59
C SER A 38 13.58 -12.98 -2.28
N LEU A 39 12.35 -12.44 -2.34
CA LEU A 39 11.55 -12.15 -1.15
C LEU A 39 11.41 -13.36 -0.20
N ASN A 40 11.45 -14.59 -0.75
CA ASN A 40 11.32 -15.81 0.04
C ASN A 40 12.48 -16.03 1.03
N ASP A 41 13.66 -15.46 0.74
CA ASP A 41 14.86 -15.56 1.57
C ASP A 41 14.75 -14.69 2.85
N LEU A 42 13.76 -13.80 2.92
CA LEU A 42 13.53 -12.95 4.09
C LEU A 42 12.94 -13.74 5.26
N PRO A 43 13.22 -13.33 6.51
CA PRO A 43 12.51 -13.86 7.66
C PRO A 43 11.03 -13.49 7.60
N SER A 44 10.19 -14.26 8.30
CA SER A 44 8.76 -13.96 8.45
C SER A 44 8.53 -12.61 9.14
N LYS A 45 7.38 -11.98 8.83
CA LYS A 45 7.02 -10.66 9.35
C LYS A 45 6.99 -10.61 10.87
N ARG A 46 7.32 -9.44 11.40
CA ARG A 46 7.23 -9.09 12.81
C ARG A 46 5.83 -8.61 13.15
N THR A 47 5.41 -8.90 14.38
CA THR A 47 4.11 -8.44 14.89
C THR A 47 4.26 -7.08 15.57
N PHE A 48 3.23 -6.26 15.41
CA PHE A 48 3.06 -4.99 16.13
C PHE A 48 1.75 -5.00 16.89
N ARG A 49 1.63 -4.09 17.86
CA ARG A 49 0.41 -3.79 18.61
C ARG A 49 0.06 -2.32 18.39
N LEU A 50 -1.22 -2.02 18.49
CA LEU A 50 -1.73 -0.66 18.50
C LEU A 50 -2.35 -0.41 19.88
N ARG A 51 -1.82 0.56 20.60
CA ARG A 51 -2.32 0.94 21.93
C ARG A 51 -3.16 2.20 21.83
N ASP A 52 -4.27 2.23 22.53
CA ASP A 52 -5.06 3.45 22.71
C ASP A 52 -4.23 4.57 23.37
N THR A 53 -4.45 5.79 22.92
CA THR A 53 -3.92 6.99 23.58
C THR A 53 -4.99 7.64 24.46
N PRO A 54 -4.61 8.43 25.48
CA PRO A 54 -5.58 9.10 26.37
C PRO A 54 -6.58 10.00 25.62
N ALA A 55 -6.18 10.60 24.51
CA ALA A 55 -7.03 11.43 23.66
C ALA A 55 -7.99 10.61 22.77
N LYS A 56 -7.79 9.28 22.64
CA LYS A 56 -8.60 8.34 21.85
C LYS A 56 -8.80 8.66 20.35
N GLU A 57 -8.13 9.68 19.81
CA GLU A 57 -8.22 10.03 18.39
C GLU A 57 -7.28 9.18 17.52
N LEU A 58 -6.06 8.92 18.00
CA LEU A 58 -5.04 8.16 17.28
C LEU A 58 -4.48 7.05 18.17
N LEU A 59 -4.15 5.92 17.56
CA LEU A 59 -3.48 4.81 18.22
C LEU A 59 -1.96 5.04 18.25
N CYS A 60 -1.27 4.37 19.16
CA CYS A 60 0.19 4.38 19.24
C CYS A 60 0.73 3.04 18.73
N LEU A 61 1.63 3.09 17.76
CA LEU A 61 2.34 1.92 17.26
C LEU A 61 3.30 1.38 18.33
N GLU A 62 3.35 0.06 18.46
CA GLU A 62 4.35 -0.64 19.26
C GLU A 62 4.82 -1.92 18.58
N TRP A 63 6.10 -1.96 18.24
CA TRP A 63 6.73 -3.16 17.71
C TRP A 63 7.08 -4.14 18.85
N SER A 64 6.87 -5.43 18.61
CA SER A 64 7.40 -6.47 19.50
C SER A 64 8.93 -6.57 19.43
N LYS A 65 9.49 -6.30 18.24
CA LYS A 65 10.94 -6.22 17.94
C LYS A 65 11.11 -5.23 16.77
N PRO A 66 12.28 -4.57 16.59
CA PRO A 66 12.45 -3.52 15.57
C PRO A 66 12.04 -3.99 14.15
N PRO A 67 11.33 -3.22 13.33
CA PRO A 67 10.94 -3.69 11.99
C PRO A 67 12.19 -3.97 11.13
N ARG A 68 12.18 -5.06 10.36
CA ARG A 68 13.30 -5.50 9.51
C ARG A 68 12.99 -5.42 8.03
N ASN A 69 11.77 -5.75 7.61
CA ASN A 69 11.46 -5.89 6.18
C ASN A 69 10.58 -4.72 5.72
N LEU A 70 11.18 -3.76 4.99
CA LEU A 70 10.51 -2.55 4.53
C LEU A 70 10.17 -2.65 3.05
N LEU A 71 8.87 -2.62 2.72
CA LEU A 71 8.41 -2.54 1.33
C LEU A 71 8.33 -1.09 0.88
N LEU A 72 9.14 -0.73 -0.11
CA LEU A 72 9.17 0.60 -0.71
C LEU A 72 8.35 0.62 -2.00
N ILE A 73 7.36 1.52 -2.06
CA ILE A 73 6.46 1.69 -3.20
C ILE A 73 6.56 3.13 -3.66
N LYS A 74 6.79 3.36 -4.95
CA LYS A 74 6.87 4.71 -5.51
C LYS A 74 5.84 4.93 -6.59
N LYS A 75 5.50 6.20 -6.85
CA LYS A 75 4.79 6.59 -8.07
C LYS A 75 5.64 6.23 -9.29
N ASP A 76 4.99 5.68 -10.31
CA ASP A 76 5.60 5.35 -11.59
C ASP A 76 5.94 6.59 -12.42
N CYS A 77 6.93 6.43 -13.31
CA CYS A 77 7.37 7.44 -14.27
C CYS A 77 7.65 8.83 -13.65
N SER A 78 8.25 8.86 -12.46
CA SER A 78 8.65 10.09 -11.78
C SER A 78 10.07 9.97 -11.25
N ASP A 79 10.95 10.84 -11.74
CA ASP A 79 12.36 10.87 -11.31
C ASP A 79 12.46 11.35 -9.87
N ALA A 80 11.66 12.34 -9.47
CA ALA A 80 11.63 12.84 -8.11
C ALA A 80 11.32 11.75 -7.07
N THR A 81 10.34 10.88 -7.33
CA THR A 81 10.02 9.76 -6.41
C THR A 81 11.09 8.68 -6.43
N THR A 82 11.77 8.50 -7.56
CA THR A 82 12.90 7.58 -7.69
C THR A 82 14.10 8.06 -6.88
N ASP A 83 14.45 9.34 -6.96
CA ASP A 83 15.53 9.94 -6.19
C ASP A 83 15.23 9.92 -4.69
N ALA A 84 13.99 10.21 -4.30
CA ALA A 84 13.56 10.10 -2.90
C ALA A 84 13.64 8.66 -2.36
N LEU A 85 13.24 7.67 -3.16
CA LEU A 85 13.37 6.26 -2.79
C LEU A 85 14.84 5.89 -2.57
N LEU A 86 15.75 6.36 -3.42
CA LEU A 86 17.19 6.14 -3.28
C LEU A 86 17.78 6.85 -2.06
N ASP A 87 17.41 8.11 -1.81
CA ASP A 87 17.81 8.87 -0.63
C ASP A 87 17.36 8.17 0.66
N PHE A 88 16.11 7.72 0.68
CA PHE A 88 15.55 6.96 1.79
C PHE A 88 16.32 5.64 1.99
N THR A 89 16.54 4.89 0.91
CA THR A 89 17.27 3.61 0.94
C THR A 89 18.69 3.77 1.49
N ARG A 90 19.42 4.81 1.05
CA ARG A 90 20.77 5.13 1.55
C ARG A 90 20.77 5.48 3.03
N HIS A 91 19.80 6.27 3.49
CA HIS A 91 19.68 6.62 4.89
C HIS A 91 19.34 5.41 5.76
N VAL A 92 18.37 4.59 5.34
CA VAL A 92 17.96 3.40 6.10
C VAL A 92 19.10 2.39 6.17
N SER A 93 19.76 2.10 5.05
CA SER A 93 20.88 1.14 5.02
C SER A 93 22.08 1.59 5.86
N SER A 94 22.33 2.91 5.98
CA SER A 94 23.41 3.44 6.82
C SER A 94 23.05 3.55 8.31
N THR A 95 21.77 3.76 8.63
CA THR A 95 21.31 4.00 10.02
C THR A 95 20.82 2.73 10.70
N TYR A 96 20.22 1.81 9.94
CA TYR A 96 19.57 0.58 10.41
C TYR A 96 20.08 -0.61 9.58
N PRO A 97 21.28 -1.15 9.88
CA PRO A 97 21.94 -2.16 9.04
C PRO A 97 21.19 -3.50 8.96
N ASP A 98 20.32 -3.78 9.93
CA ASP A 98 19.50 -5.01 9.98
C ASP A 98 18.22 -4.92 9.14
N VAL A 99 17.97 -3.77 8.49
CA VAL A 99 16.79 -3.56 7.65
C VAL A 99 17.02 -4.04 6.23
N ASN A 100 16.12 -4.89 5.76
CA ASN A 100 16.01 -5.37 4.40
C ASN A 100 15.07 -4.45 3.61
N ILE A 101 15.54 -4.00 2.44
CA ILE A 101 14.78 -3.20 1.51
C ILE A 101 14.09 -4.12 0.51
N VAL A 102 12.76 -4.01 0.43
CA VAL A 102 11.92 -4.75 -0.49
C VAL A 102 11.32 -3.79 -1.52
N VAL A 103 11.35 -4.16 -2.79
CA VAL A 103 10.75 -3.37 -3.88
C VAL A 103 9.96 -4.27 -4.83
N GLU A 104 8.98 -3.68 -5.52
CA GLU A 104 8.27 -4.38 -6.58
C GLU A 104 9.19 -4.70 -7.77
N PRO A 105 8.92 -5.78 -8.54
CA PRO A 105 9.80 -6.21 -9.63
C PRO A 105 10.02 -5.14 -10.69
N ARG A 106 8.96 -4.37 -11.01
CA ARG A 106 9.04 -3.24 -11.96
C ARG A 106 9.95 -2.11 -11.46
N VAL A 107 9.96 -1.85 -10.16
CA VAL A 107 10.83 -0.82 -9.55
C VAL A 107 12.28 -1.30 -9.56
N SER A 108 12.50 -2.57 -9.22
CA SER A 108 13.82 -3.21 -9.31
C SER A 108 14.40 -3.12 -10.72
N ALA A 109 13.60 -3.48 -11.74
CA ALA A 109 14.01 -3.44 -13.13
C ALA A 109 14.24 -2.01 -13.66
N GLY A 110 13.42 -1.04 -13.23
CA GLY A 110 13.49 0.34 -13.71
C GLY A 110 14.65 1.17 -13.12
N ILE A 111 15.02 0.93 -11.86
CA ILE A 111 16.11 1.69 -11.20
C ILE A 111 17.49 1.07 -11.49
N GLY A 112 17.53 -0.26 -11.61
CA GLY A 112 18.76 -1.02 -11.78
C GLY A 112 19.42 -1.40 -10.46
N GLU A 113 20.02 -2.60 -10.45
CA GLU A 113 20.65 -3.24 -9.29
C GLU A 113 21.80 -2.42 -8.68
N GLU A 114 22.58 -1.72 -9.49
CA GLU A 114 23.73 -0.93 -9.04
C GLU A 114 23.33 0.30 -8.21
N ARG A 115 22.20 0.94 -8.54
CA ARG A 115 21.75 2.16 -7.84
C ARG A 115 21.05 1.85 -6.53
N LEU A 116 20.30 0.76 -6.47
CA LEU A 116 19.51 0.39 -5.30
C LEU A 116 20.34 -0.34 -4.22
N GLY A 117 21.45 -0.96 -4.63
CA GLY A 117 22.26 -1.79 -3.73
C GLY A 117 21.56 -3.10 -3.39
N ARG A 118 21.84 -3.66 -2.20
CA ARG A 118 21.24 -4.93 -1.75
C ARG A 118 19.74 -4.76 -1.49
N HIS A 119 18.90 -5.48 -2.22
CA HIS A 119 17.44 -5.41 -2.09
C HIS A 119 16.78 -6.77 -2.38
N PHE A 120 15.49 -6.88 -2.05
CA PHE A 120 14.68 -8.08 -2.24
C PHE A 120 13.48 -7.78 -3.12
N THR A 121 13.13 -8.71 -4.00
CA THR A 121 11.96 -8.56 -4.88
C THR A 121 11.29 -9.91 -5.16
N LEU A 122 10.08 -9.87 -5.72
CA LEU A 122 9.39 -11.07 -6.19
C LEU A 122 9.87 -11.46 -7.59
N PRO A 123 9.88 -12.76 -7.93
CA PRO A 123 10.16 -13.17 -9.30
C PRO A 123 9.04 -12.72 -10.24
N GLU A 124 9.39 -12.16 -11.40
CA GLU A 124 8.42 -11.64 -12.38
C GLU A 124 7.43 -12.70 -12.91
N LYS A 125 7.71 -14.00 -12.73
CA LYS A 125 6.94 -15.08 -13.37
C LYS A 125 5.87 -15.74 -12.50
N ASN A 126 5.70 -15.38 -11.23
CA ASN A 126 4.65 -15.93 -10.36
C ASN A 126 4.15 -14.89 -9.35
N TYR A 127 3.33 -13.94 -9.81
CA TYR A 127 2.75 -12.89 -8.97
C TYR A 127 1.64 -13.47 -8.08
N SER A 128 1.97 -13.80 -6.84
CA SER A 128 0.97 -13.88 -5.77
C SER A 128 1.29 -12.84 -4.71
N HIS A 129 0.42 -11.83 -4.59
CA HIS A 129 0.55 -10.77 -3.58
C HIS A 129 0.57 -11.32 -2.14
N LEU A 130 0.13 -12.57 -1.93
CA LEU A 130 0.21 -13.29 -0.65
C LEU A 130 1.63 -13.32 -0.08
N GLN A 131 2.66 -13.37 -0.92
CA GLN A 131 4.04 -13.45 -0.44
C GLN A 131 4.50 -12.18 0.30
N TYR A 132 3.95 -11.00 -0.01
CA TYR A 132 4.22 -9.79 0.76
C TYR A 132 3.60 -9.84 2.15
N GLN A 133 2.41 -10.45 2.27
CA GLN A 133 1.62 -10.48 3.49
C GLN A 133 2.32 -11.20 4.64
N ASP A 134 3.21 -12.15 4.33
CA ASP A 134 3.94 -12.95 5.32
C ASP A 134 5.33 -12.43 5.64
N LYS A 135 5.85 -11.48 4.85
CA LYS A 135 7.25 -11.03 4.94
C LYS A 135 7.39 -9.56 5.31
N VAL A 136 6.47 -8.69 4.91
CA VAL A 136 6.62 -7.23 5.07
C VAL A 136 6.22 -6.78 6.47
N ASP A 137 7.09 -6.00 7.11
CA ASP A 137 6.85 -5.42 8.44
C ASP A 137 6.26 -4.02 8.34
N LEU A 138 6.75 -3.21 7.39
CA LEU A 138 6.38 -1.81 7.20
C LEU A 138 6.32 -1.50 5.71
N VAL A 139 5.30 -0.75 5.29
CA VAL A 139 5.19 -0.23 3.92
C VAL A 139 5.53 1.26 3.93
N VAL A 140 6.36 1.70 2.98
CA VAL A 140 6.73 3.10 2.80
C VAL A 140 6.37 3.53 1.38
N THR A 141 5.56 4.57 1.25
CA THR A 141 5.09 5.05 -0.05
C THR A 141 5.68 6.42 -0.41
N PHE A 142 6.14 6.58 -1.65
CA PHE A 142 6.69 7.82 -2.21
C PHE A 142 5.80 8.30 -3.37
N GLY A 143 4.91 9.25 -3.11
CA GLY A 143 3.95 9.68 -4.13
C GLY A 143 2.74 10.41 -3.55
N GLY A 144 1.55 10.05 -4.04
CA GLY A 144 0.28 10.61 -3.56
C GLY A 144 -0.73 9.50 -3.25
N ASP A 145 -2.01 9.86 -3.21
CA ASP A 145 -3.09 8.96 -2.76
C ASP A 145 -3.16 7.66 -3.58
N GLY A 146 -2.97 7.72 -4.90
CA GLY A 146 -2.95 6.51 -5.75
C GLY A 146 -1.81 5.54 -5.41
N THR A 147 -0.70 6.02 -4.85
CA THR A 147 0.41 5.17 -4.38
C THR A 147 0.03 4.42 -3.10
N ILE A 148 -0.79 5.05 -2.24
CA ILE A 148 -1.33 4.43 -1.02
C ILE A 148 -2.39 3.40 -1.35
N LEU A 149 -3.28 3.69 -2.32
CA LEU A 149 -4.26 2.72 -2.80
C LEU A 149 -3.60 1.49 -3.41
N HIS A 150 -2.56 1.70 -4.24
CA HIS A 150 -1.74 0.60 -4.76
C HIS A 150 -1.12 -0.21 -3.61
N ALA A 151 -0.50 0.44 -2.63
CA ALA A 151 0.04 -0.22 -1.45
C ALA A 151 -1.00 -1.06 -0.70
N ALA A 152 -2.20 -0.51 -0.44
CA ALA A 152 -3.29 -1.21 0.23
C ALA A 152 -3.77 -2.43 -0.59
N SER A 153 -3.80 -2.32 -1.91
CA SER A 153 -4.23 -3.40 -2.81
C SER A 153 -3.33 -4.65 -2.74
N LEU A 154 -2.02 -4.47 -2.48
CA LEU A 154 -1.08 -5.58 -2.29
C LEU A 154 -1.41 -6.44 -1.05
N PHE A 155 -2.16 -5.88 -0.09
CA PHE A 155 -2.58 -6.54 1.15
C PHE A 155 -4.10 -6.73 1.22
N ALA A 156 -4.79 -6.71 0.07
CA ALA A 156 -6.26 -6.80 0.02
C ALA A 156 -6.78 -8.04 0.75
N THR A 157 -6.21 -9.22 0.53
CA THR A 157 -6.64 -10.47 1.18
C THR A 157 -6.03 -10.69 2.58
N SER A 158 -5.17 -9.79 3.05
CA SER A 158 -4.58 -9.88 4.39
C SER A 158 -5.56 -9.31 5.42
N SER A 159 -5.79 -10.05 6.49
CA SER A 159 -6.45 -9.54 7.70
C SER A 159 -5.57 -8.61 8.54
N HIS A 160 -4.25 -8.62 8.27
CA HIS A 160 -3.25 -7.83 8.99
C HIS A 160 -2.43 -7.04 7.98
N VAL A 161 -2.86 -5.82 7.68
CA VAL A 161 -2.13 -4.89 6.81
C VAL A 161 -0.96 -4.29 7.62
N PRO A 162 0.29 -4.32 7.11
CA PRO A 162 1.40 -3.65 7.77
C PRO A 162 1.17 -2.13 7.86
N PRO A 163 1.74 -1.42 8.85
CA PRO A 163 1.63 0.02 8.92
C PRO A 163 2.18 0.69 7.65
N ILE A 164 1.46 1.70 7.16
CA ILE A 164 1.81 2.44 5.95
C ILE A 164 2.34 3.81 6.36
N LEU A 165 3.62 4.06 6.09
CA LEU A 165 4.26 5.37 6.20
C LEU A 165 4.29 6.05 4.82
N SER A 166 3.56 7.16 4.68
CA SER A 166 3.37 7.78 3.38
C SER A 166 3.98 9.17 3.28
N PHE A 167 4.86 9.36 2.29
CA PHE A 167 5.44 10.65 1.95
C PHE A 167 4.75 11.27 0.74
N SER A 168 4.15 12.45 0.95
CA SER A 168 3.55 13.25 -0.11
C SER A 168 4.64 13.82 -1.01
N MET A 169 4.56 13.52 -2.31
CA MET A 169 5.48 13.98 -3.34
C MET A 169 4.71 14.44 -4.59
N GLY A 170 4.94 15.68 -5.01
CA GLY A 170 4.19 16.31 -6.10
C GLY A 170 2.94 17.03 -5.61
N THR A 171 1.81 16.83 -6.28
CA THR A 171 0.51 17.40 -5.85
C THR A 171 0.13 16.83 -4.48
N LEU A 172 -0.16 17.73 -3.55
CA LEU A 172 -0.49 17.38 -2.16
C LEU A 172 -1.81 16.57 -2.16
N GLY A 173 -1.82 15.41 -1.51
CA GLY A 173 -2.95 14.46 -1.46
C GLY A 173 -3.55 14.35 -0.06
N PHE A 174 -4.77 13.84 0.06
CA PHE A 174 -5.54 13.84 1.32
C PHE A 174 -5.16 12.70 2.27
N LEU A 175 -4.47 11.66 1.77
CA LEU A 175 -4.08 10.49 2.56
C LEU A 175 -2.63 10.53 3.05
N SER A 176 -1.78 11.35 2.41
CA SER A 176 -0.34 11.43 2.70
C SER A 176 -0.03 12.58 3.66
N GLU A 177 0.44 12.25 4.87
CA GLU A 177 0.63 13.22 5.95
C GLU A 177 2.07 13.77 6.06
N TRP A 178 3.07 13.04 5.57
CA TRP A 178 4.48 13.41 5.75
C TRP A 178 5.06 14.07 4.50
N LYS A 179 5.75 15.21 4.68
CA LYS A 179 6.61 15.75 3.62
C LYS A 179 7.87 14.92 3.52
N PHE A 180 8.34 14.65 2.30
CA PHE A 180 9.55 13.86 2.11
C PHE A 180 10.77 14.48 2.82
N SER A 181 10.88 15.81 2.95
CA SER A 181 11.97 16.47 3.70
C SER A 181 12.09 16.01 5.16
N GLU A 182 11.04 15.44 5.74
CA GLU A 182 10.99 14.94 7.12
C GLU A 182 11.27 13.43 7.23
N TYR A 183 11.65 12.75 6.15
CA TYR A 183 11.76 11.28 6.10
C TYR A 183 12.62 10.66 7.20
N LYS A 184 13.75 11.30 7.55
CA LYS A 184 14.66 10.83 8.63
C LYS A 184 13.99 10.87 10.00
N ARG A 185 13.14 11.88 10.23
CA ARG A 185 12.35 11.99 11.46
C ARG A 185 11.26 10.94 11.46
N ALA A 186 10.49 10.84 10.38
CA ALA A 186 9.37 9.93 10.25
C ALA A 186 9.77 8.47 10.46
N ILE A 187 10.80 8.00 9.74
CA ILE A 187 11.24 6.60 9.86
C ILE A 187 11.79 6.29 11.26
N ARG A 188 12.47 7.24 11.89
CA ARG A 188 12.96 7.07 13.26
C ARG A 188 11.82 6.97 14.27
N GLU A 189 10.78 7.80 14.15
CA GLU A 189 9.60 7.71 15.02
C GLU A 189 8.91 6.35 14.87
N VAL A 190 8.72 5.87 13.64
CA VAL A 190 8.15 4.55 13.36
C VAL A 190 9.05 3.43 13.86
N TYR A 191 10.33 3.45 13.51
CA TYR A 191 11.28 2.39 13.83
C TYR A 191 11.46 2.22 15.34
N MET A 192 11.50 3.32 16.11
CA MET A 192 11.70 3.29 17.57
C MET A 192 10.42 3.05 18.39
N SER A 193 9.27 2.87 17.72
CA SER A 193 7.97 2.70 18.37
C SER A 193 7.90 1.38 19.15
N GLY A 194 7.81 1.46 20.48
CA GLY A 194 7.82 0.28 21.37
C GLY A 194 9.12 0.10 22.18
N ALA A 195 10.22 0.76 21.78
CA ALA A 195 11.52 0.65 22.46
C ALA A 195 11.53 1.19 23.91
N ALA A 196 10.51 1.94 24.32
CA ALA A 196 10.36 2.49 25.67
C ALA A 196 9.58 1.58 26.64
N SER A 197 8.59 0.83 26.13
CA SER A 197 7.76 -0.09 26.94
C SER A 197 8.60 -1.20 27.57
N GLU A 198 9.72 -1.58 26.95
CA GLU A 198 10.64 -2.58 27.50
C GLU A 198 11.45 -2.08 28.69
N ARG A 199 11.90 -0.81 28.71
CA ARG A 199 12.68 -0.31 29.85
C ARG A 199 11.87 -0.33 31.14
N HIS A 200 10.57 -0.05 31.06
CA HIS A 200 9.68 -0.16 32.20
C HIS A 200 9.49 -1.62 32.65
N ALA A 201 9.29 -2.55 31.70
CA ALA A 201 9.18 -3.99 32.01
C ALA A 201 10.47 -4.59 32.60
N VAL A 202 11.64 -4.09 32.19
CA VAL A 202 12.94 -4.48 32.76
C VAL A 202 13.13 -3.89 34.16
N ILE A 203 12.80 -2.61 34.38
CA ILE A 203 12.92 -1.98 35.71
C ILE A 203 11.94 -2.62 36.72
N GLU A 204 10.71 -2.97 36.32
CA GLU A 204 9.77 -3.71 37.17
C GLU A 204 10.25 -5.14 37.49
N ARG A 205 11.01 -5.77 36.58
CA ARG A 205 11.56 -7.13 36.77
C ARG A 205 12.91 -7.15 37.49
N GLU A 206 13.74 -6.11 37.38
CA GLU A 206 14.95 -5.95 38.20
C GLU A 206 14.62 -5.76 39.68
N ALA A 207 13.40 -5.31 40.01
CA ALA A 207 12.89 -5.32 41.39
C ALA A 207 12.52 -6.73 41.90
N SER A 208 12.42 -7.73 41.01
CA SER A 208 12.26 -9.15 41.34
C SER A 208 13.54 -9.91 40.98
N ASN A 209 14.48 -9.98 41.93
CA ASN A 209 15.73 -10.72 41.80
C ASN A 209 15.50 -12.16 41.30
N ASP A 210 15.98 -12.46 40.09
CA ASP A 210 16.52 -13.76 39.73
C ASP A 210 17.57 -13.58 38.63
N LEU A 211 18.82 -13.90 38.98
CA LEU A 211 20.00 -13.86 38.12
C LEU A 211 20.12 -15.23 37.42
N ASP A 212 19.94 -15.29 36.10
CA ASP A 212 20.81 -16.03 35.16
C ASP A 212 20.25 -16.08 33.73
N GLY A 213 21.05 -15.62 32.76
CA GLY A 213 20.83 -15.81 31.32
C GLY A 213 21.57 -14.79 30.45
N PRO A 214 22.16 -15.18 29.30
CA PRO A 214 22.96 -14.28 28.48
C PRO A 214 22.09 -13.17 27.87
N ASN A 215 22.57 -11.95 28.04
CA ASN A 215 21.81 -10.70 28.04
C ASN A 215 21.55 -10.15 26.61
N ASP A 216 20.68 -10.80 25.80
CA ASP A 216 20.31 -10.29 24.47
C ASP A 216 18.84 -10.54 24.08
N TYR A 217 17.91 -10.27 25.00
CA TYR A 217 16.53 -10.76 24.89
C TYR A 217 15.57 -9.94 24.00
N THR A 218 15.91 -8.71 23.58
CA THR A 218 14.89 -7.82 22.99
C THR A 218 15.18 -7.25 21.60
N GLY A 219 16.40 -7.44 21.08
CA GLY A 219 16.78 -6.94 19.75
C GLY A 219 16.83 -5.41 19.60
N TRP A 220 16.53 -4.65 20.67
CA TRP A 220 16.75 -3.19 20.75
C TRP A 220 18.10 -2.83 21.37
N SER A 221 18.74 -3.78 22.05
CA SER A 221 20.09 -3.68 22.64
C SER A 221 21.15 -3.25 21.63
N SER A 222 21.04 -3.73 20.39
CA SER A 222 21.95 -3.43 19.28
C SER A 222 21.70 -2.05 18.63
N VAL A 223 20.56 -1.41 18.90
CA VAL A 223 20.17 -0.15 18.25
C VAL A 223 20.69 1.04 19.07
N ARG A 224 21.81 1.63 18.63
CA ARG A 224 22.38 2.84 19.27
C ARG A 224 21.49 4.05 19.02
N GLY A 225 20.96 4.64 20.09
CA GLY A 225 20.33 5.96 20.06
C GLY A 225 18.88 5.98 20.55
N LYS A 226 18.74 6.36 21.83
CA LYS A 226 17.58 7.03 22.44
C LYS A 226 16.21 6.39 22.17
N SER A 227 15.74 5.63 23.16
CA SER A 227 14.31 5.45 23.41
C SER A 227 13.61 6.82 23.39
N MET A 228 12.50 6.94 22.67
CA MET A 228 11.72 8.18 22.59
C MET A 228 10.89 8.44 23.86
N GLY A 229 10.96 7.55 24.85
CA GLY A 229 10.12 7.58 26.05
C GLY A 229 8.75 6.92 25.81
N PRO A 230 8.05 6.51 26.88
CA PRO A 230 6.87 5.63 26.81
C PRO A 230 5.66 6.24 26.08
N GLY A 231 5.63 7.55 25.85
CA GLY A 231 4.53 8.26 25.20
C GLY A 231 4.76 8.72 23.75
N ARG A 232 5.96 8.49 23.18
CA ARG A 232 6.38 9.05 21.86
C ARG A 232 6.53 8.02 20.74
N GLY A 233 5.71 6.96 20.75
CA GLY A 233 5.57 6.11 19.57
C GLY A 233 4.83 6.83 18.45
N ALA A 234 5.04 6.36 17.21
CA ALA A 234 4.35 6.85 16.03
C ALA A 234 2.84 6.74 16.21
N ARG A 235 2.12 7.79 15.80
CA ARG A 235 0.65 7.79 15.84
C ARG A 235 0.10 7.12 14.60
N VAL A 236 -0.98 6.38 14.78
CA VAL A 236 -1.61 5.56 13.75
C VAL A 236 -3.10 5.89 13.70
N LEU A 237 -3.56 6.22 12.51
CA LEU A 237 -4.99 6.24 12.17
C LEU A 237 -5.28 4.95 11.42
N VAL A 238 -6.23 4.16 11.93
CA VAL A 238 -6.68 3.00 11.17
C VAL A 238 -7.88 3.40 10.31
N ARG A 239 -7.70 3.28 9.00
CA ARG A 239 -8.73 3.55 8.01
C ARG A 239 -9.54 2.29 7.71
N GLN A 240 -10.85 2.42 7.70
CA GLN A 240 -11.78 1.34 7.36
C GLN A 240 -11.61 0.90 5.90
N ARG A 241 -11.81 -0.39 5.63
CA ARG A 241 -11.95 -0.93 4.26
C ARG A 241 -13.38 -1.35 3.97
N LEU A 242 -13.75 -1.32 2.70
CA LEU A 242 -14.92 -2.04 2.20
C LEU A 242 -14.55 -3.49 1.95
N LYS A 243 -15.43 -4.40 2.31
CA LYS A 243 -15.45 -5.80 1.90
C LYS A 243 -16.52 -5.96 0.83
N ILE A 244 -16.12 -6.41 -0.35
CA ILE A 244 -16.92 -6.42 -1.57
C ILE A 244 -16.98 -7.83 -2.15
N GLY A 245 -18.20 -8.35 -2.29
CA GLY A 245 -18.48 -9.58 -3.01
C GLY A 245 -19.31 -9.31 -4.27
N VAL A 246 -18.95 -9.94 -5.38
CA VAL A 246 -19.74 -9.89 -6.63
C VAL A 246 -20.37 -11.25 -6.87
N PHE A 247 -21.68 -11.29 -7.10
CA PHE A 247 -22.48 -12.50 -7.23
C PHE A 247 -23.27 -12.49 -8.53
N ASP A 248 -23.31 -13.60 -9.25
CA ASP A 248 -24.13 -13.76 -10.45
C ASP A 248 -25.63 -13.76 -10.13
N ALA A 249 -26.47 -13.81 -11.17
CA ALA A 249 -27.93 -13.86 -11.03
C ALA A 249 -28.44 -15.11 -10.29
N ASN A 250 -27.64 -16.18 -10.22
CA ASN A 250 -27.94 -17.42 -9.51
C ASN A 250 -27.46 -17.38 -8.04
N GLY A 251 -26.81 -16.29 -7.62
CA GLY A 251 -26.22 -16.14 -6.29
C GLY A 251 -24.85 -16.79 -6.11
N ASN A 252 -24.22 -17.29 -7.18
CA ASN A 252 -22.85 -17.80 -7.12
C ASN A 252 -21.85 -16.64 -7.13
N ARG A 253 -20.80 -16.75 -6.32
CA ARG A 253 -19.75 -15.72 -6.28
C ARG A 253 -18.91 -15.76 -7.56
N LEU A 254 -18.77 -14.61 -8.20
CA LEU A 254 -17.88 -14.43 -9.34
C LEU A 254 -16.44 -14.34 -8.86
N SER A 255 -15.56 -15.19 -9.40
CA SER A 255 -14.13 -15.14 -9.08
C SER A 255 -13.50 -13.83 -9.57
N SER A 256 -12.57 -13.29 -8.79
CA SER A 256 -11.61 -12.31 -9.31
C SER A 256 -10.53 -13.06 -10.10
N ASN A 257 -9.96 -12.43 -11.14
CA ASN A 257 -8.95 -13.02 -12.04
C ASN A 257 -7.94 -13.89 -11.28
N GLY A 258 -7.95 -15.22 -11.50
CA GLY A 258 -6.97 -16.15 -10.92
C GLY A 258 -7.51 -17.28 -10.03
N GLY A 259 -8.83 -17.54 -10.02
CA GLY A 259 -9.37 -18.79 -9.46
C GLY A 259 -9.64 -18.82 -7.95
N PHE A 260 -9.51 -17.68 -7.26
CA PHE A 260 -9.92 -17.56 -5.86
C PHE A 260 -11.26 -16.81 -5.76
N SER A 261 -12.25 -17.45 -5.13
CA SER A 261 -13.57 -16.90 -4.82
C SER A 261 -13.55 -15.98 -3.60
N ASP A 262 -12.52 -15.15 -3.47
CA ASP A 262 -12.30 -14.37 -2.25
C ASP A 262 -12.98 -12.99 -2.32
N ASP A 263 -13.24 -12.40 -1.16
CA ASP A 263 -13.75 -11.04 -1.08
C ASP A 263 -12.70 -10.04 -1.58
N MET A 264 -13.16 -9.03 -2.30
CA MET A 264 -12.33 -7.90 -2.71
C MET A 264 -12.39 -6.81 -1.64
N TYR A 265 -11.30 -6.06 -1.50
CA TYR A 265 -11.21 -5.01 -0.52
C TYR A 265 -10.92 -3.68 -1.19
N ALA A 266 -11.54 -2.62 -0.68
CA ALA A 266 -11.34 -1.25 -1.14
C ALA A 266 -11.04 -0.33 0.04
N MET A 267 -10.11 0.60 -0.12
CA MET A 267 -9.82 1.64 0.86
C MET A 267 -10.76 2.83 0.69
N ASN A 268 -11.08 3.21 -0.55
CA ASN A 268 -11.91 4.36 -0.86
C ASN A 268 -13.33 3.94 -1.23
N GLU A 269 -13.52 3.30 -2.39
CA GLU A 269 -14.86 3.05 -2.91
C GLU A 269 -14.98 1.87 -3.87
N VAL A 270 -16.22 1.41 -4.03
CA VAL A 270 -16.67 0.62 -5.16
C VAL A 270 -17.71 1.39 -5.95
N ILE A 271 -17.58 1.34 -7.28
CA ILE A 271 -18.39 2.11 -8.22
C ILE A 271 -19.02 1.13 -9.21
N ILE A 272 -20.32 1.25 -9.42
CA ILE A 272 -21.01 0.71 -10.59
C ILE A 272 -21.27 1.88 -11.54
N HIS A 273 -20.78 1.83 -12.77
CA HIS A 273 -20.93 2.91 -13.74
C HIS A 273 -21.32 2.36 -15.11
N ARG A 274 -22.15 3.10 -15.87
CA ARG A 274 -22.55 2.75 -17.24
C ARG A 274 -21.38 2.67 -18.24
N GLY A 275 -20.18 3.08 -17.83
CA GLY A 275 -18.98 3.08 -18.66
C GLY A 275 -19.16 3.90 -19.94
N ARG A 276 -18.96 3.23 -21.08
CA ARG A 276 -19.11 3.79 -22.42
C ARG A 276 -20.53 3.71 -22.97
N ASP A 277 -21.45 3.04 -22.26
CA ASP A 277 -22.82 2.86 -22.73
C ASP A 277 -23.56 4.21 -22.73
N PRO A 278 -24.27 4.56 -23.82
CA PRO A 278 -25.06 5.79 -23.89
C PRO A 278 -26.32 5.75 -23.00
N HIS A 279 -26.76 4.56 -22.56
CA HIS A 279 -27.90 4.40 -21.67
C HIS A 279 -27.49 4.46 -20.21
N LEU A 280 -28.39 4.98 -19.39
CA LEU A 280 -28.20 5.05 -17.95
C LEU A 280 -28.30 3.69 -17.30
N ALA A 281 -27.49 3.48 -16.27
CA ALA A 281 -27.56 2.29 -15.45
C ALA A 281 -28.82 2.33 -14.57
N ILE A 282 -29.51 1.21 -14.48
CA ILE A 282 -30.66 1.01 -13.59
C ILE A 282 -30.24 0.03 -12.49
N VAL A 283 -30.02 0.53 -11.27
CA VAL A 283 -29.46 -0.25 -10.15
C VAL A 283 -30.48 -0.31 -9.02
N ASN A 284 -30.93 -1.51 -8.67
CA ASN A 284 -31.75 -1.73 -7.49
C ASN A 284 -30.85 -1.70 -6.24
N VAL A 285 -31.15 -0.79 -5.32
CA VAL A 285 -30.37 -0.58 -4.10
C VAL A 285 -31.10 -1.21 -2.92
N TYR A 286 -30.40 -2.03 -2.16
CA TYR A 286 -30.88 -2.62 -0.92
C TYR A 286 -29.97 -2.23 0.23
N VAL A 287 -30.56 -1.91 1.37
CA VAL A 287 -29.86 -1.53 2.61
C VAL A 287 -30.34 -2.43 3.74
N GLY A 288 -29.43 -3.15 4.38
CA GLY A 288 -29.78 -4.12 5.43
C GLY A 288 -30.75 -5.21 4.92
N GLY A 289 -30.64 -5.59 3.65
CA GLY A 289 -31.52 -6.57 2.99
C GLY A 289 -32.91 -6.04 2.59
N ARG A 290 -33.23 -4.77 2.86
CA ARG A 290 -34.50 -4.16 2.47
C ARG A 290 -34.33 -3.35 1.19
N PHE A 291 -35.28 -3.46 0.27
CA PHE A 291 -35.30 -2.62 -0.93
C PHE A 291 -35.45 -1.15 -0.54
N LEU A 292 -34.52 -0.32 -1.00
CA LEU A 292 -34.53 1.12 -0.78
C LEU A 292 -35.13 1.85 -1.98
N THR A 293 -34.52 1.68 -3.15
CA THR A 293 -34.92 2.41 -4.37
C THR A 293 -34.33 1.77 -5.64
N GLU A 294 -34.91 2.10 -6.79
CA GLU A 294 -34.33 1.85 -8.12
C GLU A 294 -33.61 3.12 -8.60
N ALA A 295 -32.29 3.06 -8.65
CA ALA A 295 -31.43 4.16 -9.07
C ALA A 295 -31.27 4.17 -10.59
N VAL A 296 -31.82 5.18 -11.27
CA VAL A 296 -31.55 5.44 -12.69
C VAL A 296 -30.54 6.58 -12.79
N ALA A 297 -29.28 6.26 -13.11
CA ALA A 297 -28.15 7.17 -12.97
C ALA A 297 -27.00 6.80 -13.92
N ASP A 298 -25.98 7.66 -14.02
CA ASP A 298 -24.71 7.26 -14.65
C ASP A 298 -24.06 6.12 -13.86
N GLY A 299 -24.26 6.11 -12.55
CA GLY A 299 -23.75 5.07 -11.67
C GLY A 299 -24.10 5.28 -10.19
N MET A 300 -23.58 4.39 -9.36
CA MET A 300 -23.69 4.43 -7.91
C MET A 300 -22.32 4.18 -7.27
N ILE A 301 -22.00 4.95 -6.23
CA ILE A 301 -20.77 4.82 -5.43
C ILE A 301 -21.16 4.34 -4.03
N VAL A 302 -20.44 3.33 -3.54
CA VAL A 302 -20.38 3.03 -2.10
C VAL A 302 -18.97 3.29 -1.63
N SER A 303 -18.78 4.21 -0.68
CA SER A 303 -17.45 4.61 -0.21
C SER A 303 -17.30 4.54 1.30
N THR A 304 -16.04 4.43 1.74
CA THR A 304 -15.64 4.62 3.13
C THR A 304 -15.61 6.12 3.48
N PRO A 305 -15.51 6.48 4.76
CA PRO A 305 -15.20 7.84 5.17
C PRO A 305 -13.91 8.38 4.53
N THR A 306 -12.91 7.52 4.31
CA THR A 306 -11.68 7.90 3.61
C THR A 306 -11.94 8.23 2.13
N GLY A 307 -12.78 7.45 1.45
CA GLY A 307 -13.22 7.72 0.08
C GLY A 307 -14.22 8.89 -0.04
N SER A 308 -14.66 9.50 1.07
CA SER A 308 -15.60 10.63 1.04
C SER A 308 -15.03 11.86 0.34
N THR A 309 -13.70 12.03 0.37
CA THR A 309 -12.95 13.11 -0.32
C THR A 309 -12.47 12.74 -1.71
N ALA A 310 -12.75 11.52 -2.18
CA ALA A 310 -12.39 11.03 -3.51
C ALA A 310 -13.57 11.23 -4.48
N TYR A 311 -13.94 10.19 -5.25
CA TYR A 311 -14.95 10.35 -6.30
C TYR A 311 -16.36 10.63 -5.75
N SER A 312 -16.63 10.21 -4.50
CA SER A 312 -17.85 10.57 -3.78
C SER A 312 -18.01 12.08 -3.64
N LEU A 313 -16.94 12.82 -3.33
CA LEU A 313 -16.97 14.29 -3.22
C LEU A 313 -17.34 14.94 -4.55
N SER A 314 -16.71 14.49 -5.64
CA SER A 314 -17.00 14.99 -6.99
C SER A 314 -18.45 14.71 -7.43
N SER A 315 -19.06 13.66 -6.87
CA SER A 315 -20.47 13.30 -7.12
C SER A 315 -21.46 13.99 -6.16
N GLY A 316 -20.97 14.93 -5.33
CA GLY A 316 -21.80 15.71 -4.40
C GLY A 316 -22.01 15.06 -3.03
N GLY A 317 -21.25 14.00 -2.70
CA GLY A 317 -21.20 13.41 -1.37
C GLY A 317 -20.58 14.34 -0.33
N SER A 318 -20.95 14.15 0.94
CA SER A 318 -20.39 14.92 2.05
C SER A 318 -18.98 14.45 2.41
N ILE A 319 -18.14 15.37 2.89
CA ILE A 319 -16.85 15.04 3.50
C ILE A 319 -17.11 14.46 4.90
N VAL A 320 -16.55 13.28 5.17
CA VAL A 320 -16.73 12.56 6.44
C VAL A 320 -15.37 12.30 7.08
N HIS A 321 -15.26 12.59 8.37
CA HIS A 321 -14.04 12.35 9.13
C HIS A 321 -13.69 10.82 9.16
N PRO A 322 -12.43 10.41 8.93
CA PRO A 322 -12.05 8.99 8.82
C PRO A 322 -12.42 8.10 10.02
N LEU A 323 -12.52 8.67 11.23
CA LEU A 323 -12.90 7.96 12.45
C LEU A 323 -14.42 7.71 12.59
N VAL A 324 -15.26 8.30 11.73
CA VAL A 324 -16.71 8.09 11.79
C VAL A 324 -17.03 6.70 11.21
N PRO A 325 -17.59 5.76 11.98
CA PRO A 325 -17.88 4.41 11.49
C PRO A 325 -19.12 4.42 10.58
N SER A 326 -18.93 4.71 9.30
CA SER A 326 -20.00 4.82 8.32
C SER A 326 -19.67 4.25 6.95
N LEU A 327 -20.70 4.12 6.13
CA LEU A 327 -20.64 3.89 4.69
C LEU A 327 -21.40 5.01 4.00
N LEU A 328 -20.88 5.52 2.90
CA LEU A 328 -21.54 6.53 2.09
C LEU A 328 -22.12 5.87 0.85
N LEU A 329 -23.36 6.22 0.51
CA LEU A 329 -24.02 5.83 -0.72
C LEU A 329 -24.29 7.10 -1.54
N THR A 330 -23.56 7.27 -2.64
CA THR A 330 -23.57 8.50 -3.45
C THR A 330 -23.97 8.17 -4.89
N PRO A 331 -25.09 8.70 -5.42
CA PRO A 331 -25.44 8.52 -6.82
C PRO A 331 -24.58 9.39 -7.74
N ILE A 332 -24.26 8.89 -8.94
CA ILE A 332 -23.53 9.63 -9.98
C ILE A 332 -24.56 10.13 -11.00
N CYS A 333 -24.75 11.46 -11.09
CA CYS A 333 -25.66 12.09 -12.06
C CYS A 333 -27.05 11.40 -12.15
N PRO A 334 -27.81 11.25 -11.04
CA PRO A 334 -29.08 10.55 -11.06
C PRO A 334 -30.16 11.31 -11.87
N ARG A 335 -31.04 10.56 -12.55
CA ARG A 335 -32.27 11.08 -13.18
C ARG A 335 -33.37 11.35 -12.15
N SER A 336 -33.02 11.95 -11.02
CA SER A 336 -33.95 12.30 -9.95
C SER A 336 -33.45 13.54 -9.22
N LEU A 337 -34.34 14.49 -8.96
CA LEU A 337 -34.02 15.73 -8.25
C LEU A 337 -33.92 15.54 -6.72
N SER A 338 -34.50 14.45 -6.20
CA SER A 338 -34.56 14.15 -4.76
C SER A 338 -33.58 13.08 -4.30
N PHE A 339 -32.79 12.50 -5.22
CA PHE A 339 -31.82 11.47 -4.86
C PHE A 339 -30.55 12.11 -4.28
N ARG A 340 -30.54 12.27 -2.95
CA ARG A 340 -29.41 12.80 -2.19
C ARG A 340 -28.48 11.68 -1.72
N PRO A 341 -27.18 11.96 -1.53
CA PRO A 341 -26.25 11.02 -0.90
C PRO A 341 -26.71 10.64 0.51
N LEU A 342 -26.44 9.41 0.92
CA LEU A 342 -26.79 8.88 2.24
C LEU A 342 -25.54 8.49 3.02
N VAL A 343 -25.54 8.74 4.32
CA VAL A 343 -24.54 8.23 5.27
C VAL A 343 -25.22 7.16 6.13
N LEU A 344 -24.68 5.96 6.11
CA LEU A 344 -25.23 4.78 6.76
C LEU A 344 -24.25 4.25 7.82
N PRO A 345 -24.70 3.58 8.88
CA PRO A 345 -23.80 2.93 9.83
C PRO A 345 -22.93 1.87 9.15
N SER A 346 -21.66 1.74 9.55
CA SER A 346 -20.71 0.77 8.96
C SER A 346 -21.18 -0.68 9.05
N THR A 347 -22.00 -1.00 10.05
CA THR A 347 -22.58 -2.34 10.27
C THR A 347 -23.71 -2.68 9.29
N THR A 348 -24.17 -1.74 8.47
CA THR A 348 -25.32 -1.93 7.58
C THR A 348 -24.85 -2.35 6.19
N PRO A 349 -25.06 -3.61 5.75
CA PRO A 349 -24.63 -4.02 4.43
C PRO A 349 -25.48 -3.36 3.34
N ILE A 350 -24.83 -3.03 2.22
CA ILE A 350 -25.44 -2.43 1.03
C ILE A 350 -25.34 -3.45 -0.11
N THR A 351 -26.44 -3.69 -0.83
CA THR A 351 -26.42 -4.51 -2.03
C THR A 351 -26.90 -3.70 -3.22
N LEU A 352 -26.09 -3.69 -4.27
CA LEU A 352 -26.40 -3.06 -5.54
C LEU A 352 -26.65 -4.16 -6.57
N LYS A 353 -27.88 -4.26 -7.07
CA LYS A 353 -28.28 -5.27 -8.06
C LYS A 353 -28.57 -4.61 -9.39
N LEU A 354 -27.98 -5.11 -10.47
CA LEU A 354 -28.28 -4.61 -11.80
C LEU A 354 -29.71 -5.04 -12.22
N SER A 355 -30.59 -4.07 -12.48
CA SER A 355 -32.00 -4.31 -12.80
C SER A 355 -32.16 -4.96 -14.17
N ASP A 356 -33.16 -5.84 -14.32
CA ASP A 356 -33.52 -6.47 -15.61
C ASP A 356 -34.03 -5.48 -16.65
N LYS A 357 -34.33 -4.24 -16.24
CA LYS A 357 -34.72 -3.14 -17.11
C LYS A 357 -33.54 -2.47 -17.82
N ASN A 358 -32.30 -2.84 -17.49
CA ASN A 358 -31.13 -2.26 -18.16
C ASN A 358 -31.15 -2.55 -19.66
N ARG A 359 -30.85 -1.51 -20.44
CA ARG A 359 -30.72 -1.62 -21.90
C ARG A 359 -29.31 -2.06 -22.31
N GLY A 360 -28.31 -1.59 -21.56
CA GLY A 360 -26.93 -2.06 -21.66
C GLY A 360 -26.82 -3.48 -21.13
N ARG A 361 -26.05 -4.33 -21.83
CA ARG A 361 -25.88 -5.74 -21.44
C ARG A 361 -24.98 -5.91 -20.22
N GLU A 362 -24.02 -5.01 -20.07
CA GLU A 362 -23.03 -5.02 -18.99
C GLU A 362 -22.74 -3.59 -18.53
N VAL A 363 -22.43 -3.43 -17.25
CA VAL A 363 -21.91 -2.18 -16.68
C VAL A 363 -20.57 -2.43 -16.02
N ASP A 364 -19.76 -1.38 -15.90
CA ASP A 364 -18.42 -1.48 -15.34
C ASP A 364 -18.48 -1.42 -13.81
N VAL A 365 -17.68 -2.27 -13.15
CA VAL A 365 -17.41 -2.17 -11.71
C VAL A 365 -15.96 -1.76 -11.52
N SER A 366 -15.75 -0.70 -10.75
CA SER A 366 -14.43 -0.21 -10.37
C SER A 366 -14.26 -0.26 -8.86
N ILE A 367 -13.08 -0.69 -8.41
CA ILE A 367 -12.72 -0.78 -6.99
C ILE A 367 -11.44 0.03 -6.81
N ASP A 368 -11.49 1.08 -5.98
CA ASP A 368 -10.41 2.07 -5.81
C ASP A 368 -9.85 2.61 -7.14
N GLY A 369 -10.72 2.80 -8.13
CA GLY A 369 -10.35 3.27 -9.48
C GLY A 369 -9.84 2.19 -10.43
N ILE A 370 -9.67 0.95 -9.97
CA ILE A 370 -9.26 -0.18 -10.82
C ILE A 370 -10.51 -0.89 -11.35
N GLY A 371 -10.73 -0.79 -12.65
CA GLY A 371 -11.84 -1.45 -13.34
C GLY A 371 -11.67 -2.96 -13.41
N ARG A 372 -12.76 -3.71 -13.21
CA ARG A 372 -12.80 -5.15 -13.50
C ARG A 372 -12.74 -5.37 -15.02
N THR A 373 -11.99 -6.38 -15.45
CA THR A 373 -11.82 -6.72 -16.88
C THR A 373 -13.11 -7.24 -17.51
N GLN A 374 -14.01 -7.79 -16.71
CA GLN A 374 -15.33 -8.27 -17.14
C GLN A 374 -16.42 -7.42 -16.48
N GLY A 375 -17.30 -6.85 -17.31
CA GLY A 375 -18.46 -6.11 -16.83
C GLY A 375 -19.44 -7.01 -16.06
N ILE A 376 -20.31 -6.40 -15.28
CA ILE A 376 -21.38 -7.13 -14.59
C ILE A 376 -22.66 -7.11 -15.43
N GLY A 377 -23.20 -8.29 -15.68
CA GLY A 377 -24.44 -8.46 -16.43
C GLY A 377 -25.70 -8.26 -15.57
N VAL A 378 -26.84 -8.25 -16.24
CA VAL A 378 -28.17 -8.17 -15.59
C VAL A 378 -28.34 -9.27 -14.54
N GLY A 379 -28.94 -8.92 -13.41
CA GLY A 379 -29.16 -9.82 -12.29
C GLY A 379 -27.97 -10.00 -11.34
N THR A 380 -26.77 -9.53 -11.73
CA THR A 380 -25.57 -9.55 -10.86
C THR A 380 -25.75 -8.63 -9.66
N GLU A 381 -25.27 -9.07 -8.50
CA GLU A 381 -25.32 -8.34 -7.23
C GLU A 381 -23.90 -8.01 -6.75
N VAL A 382 -23.67 -6.73 -6.43
CA VAL A 382 -22.47 -6.27 -5.70
C VAL A 382 -22.89 -6.05 -4.25
N ARG A 383 -22.39 -6.89 -3.34
CA ARG A 383 -22.64 -6.80 -1.91
C ARG A 383 -21.44 -6.14 -1.24
N VAL A 384 -21.72 -5.08 -0.50
CA VAL A 384 -20.71 -4.22 0.14
C VAL A 384 -21.00 -4.16 1.63
N SER A 385 -19.97 -4.34 2.43
CA SER A 385 -20.00 -4.21 3.89
C SER A 385 -18.72 -3.54 4.37
N ALA A 386 -18.73 -2.94 5.55
CA ALA A 386 -17.48 -2.53 6.18
C ALA A 386 -16.70 -3.78 6.62
N GLU A 387 -15.39 -3.76 6.47
CA GLU A 387 -14.54 -4.73 7.13
C GLU A 387 -14.63 -4.54 8.66
N GLU A 388 -14.80 -5.64 9.38
CA GLU A 388 -14.82 -5.61 10.83
C GLU A 388 -13.41 -5.33 11.36
N ILE A 389 -13.30 -4.27 12.13
CA ILE A 389 -12.07 -3.90 12.82
C ILE A 389 -12.18 -4.42 14.25
N THR A 390 -11.34 -5.40 14.60
CA THR A 390 -11.32 -5.96 15.97
C THR A 390 -9.95 -5.78 16.61
N THR A 391 -9.96 -5.56 17.92
CA THR A 391 -8.75 -5.51 18.74
C THR A 391 -8.84 -6.62 19.77
N ASP A 392 -8.21 -7.75 19.51
CA ASP A 392 -8.12 -8.85 20.48
C ASP A 392 -6.75 -8.84 21.15
N ARG A 393 -6.71 -8.72 22.49
CA ARG A 393 -5.48 -8.70 23.30
C ARG A 393 -4.39 -7.71 22.82
N GLY A 394 -4.81 -6.60 22.19
CA GLY A 394 -3.92 -5.57 21.63
C GLY A 394 -3.34 -5.91 20.26
N THR A 395 -3.70 -7.06 19.67
CA THR A 395 -3.46 -7.38 18.27
C THR A 395 -4.66 -6.90 17.46
N PHE A 396 -4.37 -6.07 16.48
CA PHE A 396 -5.36 -5.38 15.68
C PHE A 396 -5.58 -6.13 14.36
N THR A 397 -6.84 -6.38 14.01
CA THR A 397 -7.22 -7.07 12.76
C THR A 397 -8.25 -6.24 11.97
N GLY A 398 -8.15 -6.32 10.65
CA GLY A 398 -8.93 -5.52 9.71
C GLY A 398 -8.42 -4.08 9.59
N GLY A 399 -8.88 -3.33 8.58
CA GLY A 399 -8.49 -1.94 8.36
C GLY A 399 -7.05 -1.74 7.85
N ILE A 400 -6.70 -0.48 7.59
CA ILE A 400 -5.39 -0.06 7.07
C ILE A 400 -4.75 0.89 8.09
N PRO A 401 -3.68 0.48 8.79
CA PRO A 401 -2.96 1.35 9.71
C PRO A 401 -2.10 2.35 8.94
N CYS A 402 -2.46 3.63 8.98
CA CYS A 402 -1.69 4.72 8.38
C CYS A 402 -0.94 5.51 9.45
N ILE A 403 0.37 5.71 9.24
CA ILE A 403 1.20 6.50 10.16
C ILE A 403 0.91 7.99 9.98
N MET A 404 0.46 8.62 11.05
CA MET A 404 0.11 10.05 11.07
C MET A 404 1.29 10.89 11.55
N ARG A 405 1.41 12.10 10.99
CA ARG A 405 2.41 13.08 11.40
C ARG A 405 1.96 13.77 12.69
N THR A 406 2.73 13.65 13.77
CA THR A 406 2.49 14.43 15.00
C THR A 406 3.32 15.71 15.03
N ILE A 407 2.65 16.85 15.23
CA ILE A 407 3.30 18.10 15.60
C ILE A 407 3.45 18.10 17.13
N SER A 408 4.67 18.31 17.62
CA SER A 408 4.96 18.32 19.05
C SER A 408 4.14 19.40 19.76
N ALA A 409 3.48 19.02 20.85
CA ALA A 409 2.63 19.86 21.69
C ALA A 409 3.22 21.25 21.98
N GLY A 410 2.49 22.28 21.53
CA GLY A 410 2.75 23.69 21.81
C GLY A 410 1.81 24.57 20.99
N ALA A 411 0.61 24.84 21.54
CA ALA A 411 -0.30 25.91 21.11
C ALA A 411 -0.66 25.96 19.61
N ASP A 412 -1.28 24.89 19.10
CA ASP A 412 -2.34 24.83 18.08
C ASP A 412 -2.31 23.41 17.50
N GLY A 413 -3.28 22.61 17.93
CA GLY A 413 -3.46 21.23 17.48
C GLY A 413 -4.00 21.24 16.05
N ASP A 414 -3.10 21.34 15.08
CA ASP A 414 -3.46 21.14 13.68
C ASP A 414 -3.68 19.64 13.48
N ASP A 415 -4.93 19.21 13.71
CA ASP A 415 -5.43 17.89 13.33
C ASP A 415 -5.13 17.70 11.84
N GLY A 416 -4.37 16.65 11.48
CA GLY A 416 -3.96 16.40 10.09
C GLY A 416 -5.15 16.40 9.12
N TRP A 417 -6.32 16.02 9.61
CA TRP A 417 -7.56 16.10 8.84
C TRP A 417 -8.03 17.54 8.59
N VAL A 418 -8.04 18.41 9.61
CA VAL A 418 -8.42 19.84 9.48
C VAL A 418 -7.41 20.59 8.62
N GLY A 419 -6.12 20.38 8.87
CA GLY A 419 -5.04 20.95 8.07
C GLY A 419 -5.12 20.50 6.60
N GLY A 420 -5.44 19.23 6.36
CA GLY A 420 -5.73 18.69 5.03
C GLY A 420 -6.96 19.37 4.39
N LEU A 421 -8.07 19.48 5.11
CA LEU A 421 -9.32 20.05 4.60
C LEU A 421 -9.19 21.54 4.21
N ASN A 422 -8.53 22.34 5.05
CA ASN A 422 -8.30 23.77 4.79
C ASN A 422 -7.16 24.01 3.80
N GLY A 423 -6.07 23.23 3.90
CA GLY A 423 -4.88 23.39 3.08
C GLY A 423 -5.03 22.87 1.65
N LEU A 424 -5.65 21.69 1.50
CA LEU A 424 -5.80 20.97 0.23
C LEU A 424 -7.09 21.30 -0.49
N LEU A 425 -8.22 21.04 0.18
CA LEU A 425 -9.55 21.19 -0.42
C LEU A 425 -10.03 22.63 -0.43
N LYS A 426 -9.30 23.54 0.24
CA LYS A 426 -9.67 24.95 0.41
C LYS A 426 -11.13 25.06 0.86
N PHE A 427 -11.50 24.22 1.83
CA PHE A 427 -12.87 24.15 2.31
C PHE A 427 -13.33 25.51 2.83
N ASN A 428 -14.48 25.98 2.34
CA ASN A 428 -15.09 27.26 2.70
C ASN A 428 -14.12 28.47 2.60
N TYR A 429 -13.30 28.50 1.54
CA TYR A 429 -12.34 29.60 1.32
C TYR A 429 -13.08 30.94 1.19
N PRO A 430 -12.68 32.00 1.94
CA PRO A 430 -13.37 33.28 1.94
C PRO A 430 -13.27 33.96 0.56
N PHE A 431 -14.34 34.66 0.19
CA PHE A 431 -14.35 35.46 -1.02
C PHE A 431 -13.52 36.74 -0.84
N GLY A 432 -12.59 37.02 -1.77
CA GLY A 432 -11.98 38.34 -1.93
C GLY A 432 -10.67 38.63 -1.19
N GLU A 433 -9.93 37.61 -0.73
CA GLU A 433 -8.64 37.79 -0.02
C GLU A 433 -7.37 37.72 -0.90
N GLU A 434 -7.49 37.74 -2.23
CA GLU A 434 -6.33 38.01 -3.10
C GLU A 434 -6.16 39.53 -3.25
N LYS A 435 -5.25 40.11 -2.46
CA LYS A 435 -4.69 41.45 -2.68
C LYS A 435 -3.21 41.37 -3.00
#